data_AF-A0A6C0F7K8-F1
#
_entry.id   AF-A0A6C0F7K8-F1
#
_cell.length_a   1.000
_cell.length_b   1.000
_cell.length_c   1.000
_cell.angle_alpha   90.00
_cell.angle_beta   90.00
_cell.angle_gamma   90.00
#
_symmetry.space_group_name_H-M   'P 1'
#
loop_
_entity.id
_entity.type
_entity.pdbx_description
1 polymer ?
#
loop_
_entity_poly.entity_id
_entity_poly.type
_entity_poly.pdbx_seq_one_letter_code
_entity_poly.pdbx_strand_id
1 'polypeptide(L)'
;MSIVYMLGKDSILSSLLIYAPVTMISVVLVRDKYPASYVCSNLLAIGHGLAHVTYPFLNEHIGVNKSVDVWQDQIIHLGQSILVGAIFFNNSDIKFKASALLFIMSNLVNVIVGYNCWGQWCHNLYVWVSLAPALASGLHFATGSLFQNHKHIARYGFIIQGTSSIITFFLFKASDDMLKLFAVCRFFEIYFIVPHYTGFFYGRYIIYKKNANTNKPGLINAFLEIVGVRPTQPQLANYFSTTDKKDE
;
A
#
# COMPACT_ATOMS: atom_id res chain seq x y z
N MET A 1 6.84 4.86 -13.21
CA MET A 1 7.82 5.94 -13.02
C MET A 1 8.26 6.52 -14.36
N SER A 2 8.91 5.77 -15.25
CA SER A 2 9.42 6.31 -16.53
C SER A 2 8.35 6.99 -17.40
N ILE A 3 7.14 6.42 -17.45
CA ILE A 3 6.02 7.03 -18.18
C ILE A 3 5.63 8.39 -17.56
N VAL A 4 5.54 8.49 -16.23
CA VAL A 4 5.23 9.74 -15.54
C VAL A 4 6.34 10.77 -15.74
N TYR A 5 7.60 10.33 -15.70
CA TYR A 5 8.74 11.19 -15.98
C TYR A 5 8.66 11.78 -17.40
N MET A 6 8.31 10.97 -18.41
CA MET A 6 8.15 11.42 -19.80
C MET A 6 6.94 12.35 -20.00
N LEU A 7 5.82 12.06 -19.33
CA LEU A 7 4.58 12.83 -19.47
C LEU A 7 4.59 14.13 -18.63
N GLY A 8 5.48 14.22 -17.64
CA GLY A 8 5.50 15.26 -16.62
C GLY A 8 4.59 14.91 -15.43
N LYS A 9 5.06 15.20 -14.21
CA LYS A 9 4.31 14.90 -12.97
C LYS A 9 2.94 15.58 -12.90
N ASP A 10 2.85 16.81 -13.41
CA ASP A 10 1.65 17.66 -13.35
C ASP A 10 0.66 17.37 -14.50
N SER A 11 1.02 16.48 -15.41
CA SER A 11 0.14 16.09 -16.51
C SER A 11 -1.10 15.37 -16.01
N ILE A 12 -2.26 15.77 -16.53
CA ILE A 12 -3.55 15.08 -16.29
C ILE A 12 -3.42 13.60 -16.67
N LEU A 13 -2.67 13.28 -17.72
CA LEU A 13 -2.47 11.90 -18.16
C LEU A 13 -1.69 11.09 -17.11
N SER A 14 -0.70 11.68 -16.44
CA SER A 14 0.00 11.03 -15.32
C SER A 14 -0.96 10.71 -14.18
N SER A 15 -1.82 11.65 -13.80
CA SER A 15 -2.84 11.43 -12.76
C SER A 15 -3.86 10.36 -13.17
N LEU A 16 -4.34 10.37 -14.42
CA LEU A 16 -5.26 9.35 -14.93
C LEU A 16 -4.62 7.96 -14.90
N LEU A 17 -3.37 7.82 -15.34
CA LEU A 17 -2.65 6.54 -15.35
C LEU A 17 -2.40 5.99 -13.95
N ILE A 18 -2.22 6.85 -12.95
CA ILE A 18 -2.01 6.44 -11.56
C ILE A 18 -3.34 6.09 -10.90
N TYR A 19 -4.34 6.98 -10.93
CA TYR A 19 -5.53 6.88 -10.08
C TYR A 19 -6.73 6.18 -10.72
N ALA A 20 -6.92 6.27 -12.04
CA ALA A 20 -8.08 5.65 -12.66
C ALA A 20 -8.10 4.12 -12.47
N PRO A 21 -6.99 3.38 -12.65
CA PRO A 21 -7.03 1.93 -12.49
C PRO A 21 -7.33 1.49 -11.05
N VAL A 22 -6.71 2.11 -10.03
CA VAL A 22 -6.98 1.79 -8.61
C VAL A 22 -8.40 2.17 -8.18
N THR A 23 -8.95 3.25 -8.74
CA THR A 23 -10.34 3.64 -8.49
C THR A 23 -11.31 2.62 -9.10
N MET A 24 -11.08 2.20 -10.35
CA MET A 24 -11.88 1.15 -10.99
C MET A 24 -11.80 -0.18 -10.24
N ILE A 25 -10.60 -0.57 -9.80
CA ILE A 25 -10.40 -1.76 -8.96
C ILE A 25 -11.21 -1.62 -7.68
N SER A 26 -11.15 -0.48 -6.99
CA SER A 26 -11.93 -0.25 -5.76
C SER A 26 -13.44 -0.41 -5.98
N VAL A 27 -13.97 0.09 -7.09
CA VAL A 27 -15.37 -0.11 -7.48
C VAL A 27 -15.68 -1.60 -7.71
N VAL A 28 -14.80 -2.33 -8.41
CA VAL A 28 -14.97 -3.77 -8.63
C VAL A 28 -14.92 -4.54 -7.31
N LEU A 29 -14.02 -4.20 -6.41
CA LEU A 29 -13.90 -4.82 -5.09
C LEU A 29 -15.17 -4.67 -4.26
N VAL A 30 -15.78 -3.47 -4.27
CA VAL A 30 -17.05 -3.21 -3.61
C VAL A 30 -18.18 -4.01 -4.27
N ARG A 31 -18.29 -3.95 -5.60
CA ARG A 31 -19.30 -4.69 -6.38
C ARG A 31 -19.26 -6.19 -6.09
N ASP A 32 -18.06 -6.77 -6.08
CA ASP A 32 -17.83 -8.20 -5.92
C ASP A 32 -17.70 -8.62 -4.44
N LYS A 33 -17.99 -7.70 -3.50
CA LYS A 33 -18.03 -7.94 -2.04
C LYS A 33 -16.73 -8.52 -1.48
N TYR A 34 -15.59 -7.99 -1.91
CA TYR A 34 -14.29 -8.33 -1.35
C TYR A 34 -14.20 -7.92 0.13
N PRO A 35 -13.25 -8.49 0.91
CA PRO A 35 -13.08 -8.15 2.31
C PRO A 35 -12.91 -6.65 2.51
N ALA A 36 -13.65 -6.08 3.47
CA ALA A 36 -13.64 -4.64 3.76
C ALA A 36 -12.21 -4.13 4.02
N SER A 37 -11.36 -4.92 4.67
CA SER A 37 -9.95 -4.56 4.89
C SER A 37 -9.17 -4.35 3.58
N TYR A 38 -9.45 -5.11 2.53
CA TYR A 38 -8.79 -4.92 1.22
C TYR A 38 -9.33 -3.70 0.48
N VAL A 39 -10.63 -3.42 0.60
CA VAL A 39 -11.22 -2.18 0.09
C VAL A 39 -10.60 -0.97 0.79
N CYS A 40 -10.54 -0.98 2.14
CA CYS A 40 -9.90 0.07 2.92
C CYS A 40 -8.41 0.24 2.58
N SER A 41 -7.69 -0.86 2.31
CA SER A 41 -6.29 -0.80 1.87
C SER A 41 -6.14 -0.02 0.56
N ASN A 42 -7.01 -0.27 -0.43
CA ASN A 42 -6.99 0.47 -1.69
C ASN A 42 -7.29 1.96 -1.49
N LEU A 43 -8.30 2.26 -0.67
CA LEU A 43 -8.66 3.65 -0.36
C LEU A 43 -7.53 4.38 0.37
N LEU A 44 -6.81 3.72 1.28
CA LEU A 44 -5.62 4.27 1.93
C LEU A 44 -4.48 4.49 0.93
N ALA A 45 -4.28 3.61 -0.05
CA ALA A 45 -3.28 3.82 -1.10
C ALA A 45 -3.61 5.05 -1.97
N ILE A 46 -4.88 5.22 -2.35
CA ILE A 46 -5.36 6.41 -3.06
C ILE A 46 -5.17 7.66 -2.19
N GLY A 47 -5.63 7.62 -0.94
CA GLY A 47 -5.51 8.73 0.00
C GLY A 47 -4.05 9.14 0.22
N HIS A 48 -3.14 8.17 0.36
CA HIS A 48 -1.71 8.41 0.46
C HIS A 48 -1.20 9.15 -0.77
N GLY A 49 -1.50 8.65 -1.97
CA GLY A 49 -1.09 9.33 -3.19
C GLY A 49 -1.61 10.77 -3.27
N LEU A 50 -2.88 10.98 -2.94
CA LEU A 50 -3.50 12.30 -2.93
C LEU A 50 -2.86 13.25 -1.90
N ALA A 51 -2.41 12.74 -0.75
CA ALA A 51 -1.69 13.54 0.24
C ALA A 51 -0.35 14.04 -0.32
N HIS A 52 0.41 13.21 -1.03
CA HIS A 52 1.67 13.62 -1.68
C HIS A 52 1.46 14.66 -2.79
N VAL A 53 0.30 14.64 -3.46
CA VAL A 53 -0.06 15.65 -4.48
C VAL A 53 -0.53 16.95 -3.84
N THR A 54 -1.38 16.85 -2.80
CA THR A 54 -2.02 18.02 -2.17
C THR A 54 -1.07 18.74 -1.21
N TYR A 55 -0.22 17.99 -0.52
CA TYR A 55 0.77 18.45 0.46
C TYR A 55 2.16 17.93 0.05
N PRO A 56 2.75 18.46 -1.04
CA PRO A 56 4.02 18.00 -1.57
C PRO A 56 5.20 18.44 -0.70
N PHE A 57 5.42 17.72 0.40
CA PHE A 57 6.62 17.91 1.23
C PHE A 57 7.89 17.46 0.51
N LEU A 58 7.77 16.65 -0.55
CA LEU A 58 8.84 16.35 -1.48
C LEU A 58 8.69 17.18 -2.75
N ASN A 59 9.79 17.75 -3.19
CA ASN A 59 9.86 18.64 -4.34
C ASN A 59 11.08 18.33 -5.19
N GLU A 60 10.90 18.31 -6.51
CA GLU A 60 11.91 17.97 -7.50
C GLU A 60 13.07 18.97 -7.59
N HIS A 61 12.89 20.20 -7.11
CA HIS A 61 13.93 21.24 -7.14
C HIS A 61 14.69 21.32 -5.81
N ILE A 62 13.96 21.36 -4.69
CA ILE A 62 14.54 21.59 -3.36
C ILE A 62 14.69 20.32 -2.51
N GLY A 63 14.16 19.18 -2.95
CA GLY A 63 14.16 17.94 -2.16
C GLY A 63 13.08 17.98 -1.10
N VAL A 64 13.45 18.20 0.16
CA VAL A 64 12.49 18.25 1.28
C VAL A 64 12.00 19.68 1.52
N ASN A 65 10.73 19.93 1.21
CA ASN A 65 10.05 21.19 1.47
C ASN A 65 9.51 21.26 2.91
N LYS A 66 10.28 21.87 3.81
CA LYS A 66 9.91 22.04 5.23
C LYS A 66 8.77 23.05 5.48
N SER A 67 8.30 23.76 4.47
CA SER A 67 7.18 24.71 4.58
C SER A 67 5.81 24.06 4.40
N VAL A 68 5.77 22.83 3.89
CA VAL A 68 4.53 22.06 3.71
C VAL A 68 4.43 21.05 4.83
N ASP A 69 3.36 21.12 5.60
CA ASP A 69 3.10 20.18 6.68
C ASP A 69 3.10 18.73 6.21
N VAL A 70 3.61 17.84 7.08
CA VAL A 70 3.76 16.42 6.77
C VAL A 70 2.84 15.53 7.61
N TRP A 71 2.17 16.07 8.63
CA TRP A 71 1.37 15.31 9.59
C TRP A 71 0.16 14.62 8.93
N GLN A 72 -0.36 15.16 7.83
CA GLN A 72 -1.45 14.58 7.04
C GLN A 72 -1.04 13.22 6.45
N ASP A 73 0.17 13.15 5.89
CA ASP A 73 0.78 11.91 5.40
C ASP A 73 0.98 10.90 6.55
N GLN A 74 1.39 11.40 7.73
CA GLN A 74 1.58 10.56 8.92
C GLN A 74 0.27 9.96 9.46
N ILE A 75 -0.86 10.67 9.33
CA ILE A 75 -2.18 10.11 9.66
C ILE A 75 -2.52 8.93 8.74
N ILE A 76 -2.14 9.01 7.46
CA ILE A 76 -2.38 7.93 6.51
C ILE A 76 -1.50 6.72 6.86
N HIS A 77 -0.24 6.92 7.22
CA HIS A 77 0.62 5.86 7.74
C HIS A 77 0.10 5.23 9.04
N LEU A 78 -0.46 6.03 9.94
CA LEU A 78 -1.16 5.51 11.12
C LEU A 78 -2.34 4.62 10.70
N GLY A 79 -3.16 5.05 9.74
CA GLY A 79 -4.23 4.24 9.17
C GLY A 79 -3.74 2.92 8.56
N GLN A 80 -2.61 2.96 7.84
CA GLN A 80 -1.94 1.77 7.30
C GLN A 80 -1.51 0.80 8.41
N SER A 81 -0.91 1.31 9.50
CA SER A 81 -0.49 0.49 10.64
C SER A 81 -1.67 -0.17 11.36
N ILE A 82 -2.78 0.57 11.53
CA ILE A 82 -4.03 0.06 12.11
C ILE A 82 -4.60 -1.06 11.24
N LEU A 83 -4.64 -0.85 9.91
CA LEU A 83 -5.15 -1.84 8.98
C LEU A 83 -4.33 -3.13 9.00
N VAL A 84 -2.99 -3.01 8.95
CA VAL A 84 -2.08 -4.16 9.06
C VAL A 84 -2.35 -4.90 10.38
N GLY A 85 -2.42 -4.17 11.50
CA GLY A 85 -2.76 -4.76 12.79
C GLY A 85 -4.08 -5.52 12.76
N ALA A 86 -5.15 -4.90 12.25
CA ALA A 86 -6.49 -5.44 12.21
C ALA A 86 -6.62 -6.73 11.38
N ILE A 87 -5.90 -6.83 10.25
CA ILE A 87 -5.92 -8.02 9.38
C ILE A 87 -5.44 -9.27 10.13
N PHE A 88 -4.47 -9.11 11.03
CA PHE A 88 -3.85 -10.24 11.73
C PHE A 88 -4.33 -10.39 13.19
N PHE A 89 -4.88 -9.35 13.79
CA PHE A 89 -5.12 -9.26 15.24
C PHE A 89 -5.83 -10.48 15.84
N ASN A 90 -6.95 -10.90 15.25
CA ASN A 90 -7.80 -11.95 15.83
C ASN A 90 -7.19 -13.35 15.78
N ASN A 91 -6.23 -13.58 14.87
CA ASN A 91 -5.64 -14.90 14.61
C ASN A 91 -4.16 -14.99 15.00
N SER A 92 -3.69 -14.07 15.85
CA SER A 92 -2.29 -13.97 16.24
C SER A 92 -2.09 -14.13 17.74
N ASP A 93 -0.88 -14.54 18.11
CA ASP A 93 -0.47 -14.69 19.50
C ASP A 93 -0.38 -13.34 20.24
N ILE A 94 -0.24 -13.40 21.56
CA ILE A 94 -0.15 -12.20 22.41
C ILE A 94 1.06 -11.32 22.05
N LYS A 95 2.16 -11.93 21.61
CA LYS A 95 3.39 -11.22 21.22
C LYS A 95 3.15 -10.36 20.00
N PHE A 96 2.51 -10.92 18.97
CA PHE A 96 2.14 -10.16 17.77
C PHE A 96 1.15 -9.05 18.09
N LYS A 97 0.13 -9.31 18.92
CA LYS A 97 -0.83 -8.27 19.34
C LYS A 97 -0.13 -7.11 20.03
N ALA A 98 0.79 -7.40 20.96
CA ALA A 98 1.59 -6.38 21.63
C ALA A 98 2.47 -5.60 20.64
N SER A 99 3.15 -6.29 19.71
CA SER A 99 3.96 -5.64 18.67
C SER A 99 3.13 -4.76 17.74
N ALA A 100 1.93 -5.21 17.35
CA ALA A 100 1.02 -4.43 16.51
C ALA A 100 0.53 -3.17 17.24
N LEU A 101 0.19 -3.27 18.53
CA LEU A 101 -0.17 -2.11 19.35
C LEU A 101 1.01 -1.13 19.50
N LEU A 102 2.21 -1.63 19.80
CA LEU A 102 3.42 -0.80 19.88
C LEU A 102 3.70 -0.09 18.55
N PHE A 103 3.45 -0.78 17.44
CA PHE A 103 3.65 -0.23 16.10
C PHE A 103 2.64 0.89 15.78
N ILE A 104 1.36 0.69 16.11
CA ILE A 104 0.32 1.72 15.99
C ILE A 104 0.65 2.93 16.87
N MET A 105 1.04 2.68 18.13
CA MET A 105 1.43 3.76 19.06
C MET A 105 2.66 4.54 18.57
N SER A 106 3.65 3.86 17.99
CA SER A 106 4.82 4.52 17.38
C SER A 106 4.42 5.45 16.23
N ASN A 107 3.46 5.03 15.39
CA ASN A 107 2.94 5.88 14.32
C ASN A 107 2.12 7.06 14.86
N LEU A 108 1.34 6.86 15.92
CA LEU A 108 0.60 7.94 16.57
C LEU A 108 1.57 8.99 17.17
N VAL A 109 2.64 8.55 17.83
CA VAL A 109 3.70 9.44 18.31
C VAL A 109 4.34 10.18 17.13
N ASN A 110 4.57 9.50 16.00
CA ASN A 110 5.08 10.17 14.80
C ASN A 110 4.16 11.29 14.29
N VAL A 111 2.83 11.09 14.27
CA VAL A 111 1.87 12.15 13.91
C VAL A 111 2.03 13.37 14.82
N ILE A 112 2.06 13.14 16.15
CA ILE A 112 2.19 14.21 17.14
C ILE A 112 3.51 14.95 16.98
N VAL A 113 4.62 14.22 16.82
CA VAL A 113 5.94 14.81 16.61
C VAL A 113 6.00 15.53 15.26
N GLY A 114 5.42 14.99 14.20
CA GLY A 114 5.33 15.63 12.88
C GLY A 114 4.61 16.96 12.92
N TYR A 115 3.48 17.03 13.63
CA TYR A 115 2.74 18.28 13.81
C TYR A 115 3.56 19.36 14.54
N ASN A 116 4.31 18.99 15.58
CA ASN A 116 5.02 19.96 16.42
C ASN A 116 6.47 20.26 16.00
N CYS A 117 7.15 19.31 15.35
CA CYS A 117 8.59 19.37 15.08
C CYS A 117 8.95 19.55 13.61
N TRP A 118 7.99 19.47 12.69
CA TRP A 118 8.27 19.68 11.27
C TRP A 118 8.75 21.11 11.00
N GLY A 119 9.89 21.25 10.32
CA GLY A 119 10.54 22.55 10.08
C GLY A 119 11.12 23.25 11.32
N GLN A 120 10.98 22.68 12.52
CA GLN A 120 11.41 23.29 13.78
C GLN A 120 12.76 22.76 14.27
N TRP A 121 13.24 23.26 15.42
CA TRP A 121 14.50 22.84 16.05
C TRP A 121 14.56 21.32 16.34
N CYS A 122 13.41 20.68 16.59
CA CYS A 122 13.29 19.24 16.81
C CYS A 122 13.05 18.42 15.52
N HIS A 123 13.25 18.99 14.33
CA HIS A 123 13.07 18.29 13.04
C HIS A 123 13.88 16.99 12.93
N ASN A 124 15.10 16.96 13.46
CA ASN A 124 15.92 15.73 13.42
C ASN A 124 15.31 14.59 14.25
N LEU A 125 14.63 14.90 15.36
CA LEU A 125 13.90 13.90 16.12
C LEU A 125 12.75 13.32 15.30
N TYR A 126 11.98 14.19 14.61
CA TYR A 126 10.93 13.78 13.68
C TYR A 126 11.47 12.78 12.64
N VAL A 127 12.57 13.12 11.96
CA VAL A 127 13.17 12.26 10.93
C VAL A 127 13.49 10.85 11.48
N TRP A 128 13.99 10.75 12.71
CA TRP A 128 14.27 9.44 13.33
C TRP A 128 13.02 8.65 13.67
N VAL A 129 12.00 9.31 14.23
CA VAL A 129 10.74 8.62 14.52
C VAL A 129 9.96 8.26 13.25
N SER A 130 10.32 8.82 12.08
CA SER A 130 9.73 8.47 10.78
C SER A 130 10.13 7.10 10.24
N LEU A 131 10.96 6.33 10.97
CA LEU A 131 11.14 4.91 10.66
C LEU A 131 9.84 4.10 10.84
N ALA A 132 9.01 4.44 11.81
CA ALA A 132 7.72 3.78 12.04
C ALA A 132 6.74 3.92 10.86
N PRO A 133 6.48 5.13 10.31
CA PRO A 133 5.67 5.29 9.11
C PRO A 133 6.31 4.70 7.85
N ALA A 134 7.65 4.70 7.73
CA ALA A 134 8.35 4.00 6.65
C ALA A 134 8.07 2.48 6.70
N LEU A 135 8.11 1.88 7.89
CA LEU A 135 7.69 0.50 8.09
C LEU A 135 6.20 0.30 7.79
N ALA A 136 5.32 1.23 8.19
CA ALA A 136 3.88 1.11 7.97
C ALA A 136 3.56 1.07 6.47
N SER A 137 4.26 1.90 5.71
CA SER A 137 4.24 1.93 4.25
C SER A 137 4.63 0.60 3.64
N GLY A 138 5.75 0.03 4.08
CA GLY A 138 6.21 -1.28 3.64
C GLY A 138 5.21 -2.39 3.91
N LEU A 139 4.74 -2.48 5.15
CA LEU A 139 3.78 -3.52 5.51
C LEU A 139 2.44 -3.33 4.78
N HIS A 140 2.05 -2.09 4.46
CA HIS A 140 0.89 -1.81 3.62
C HIS A 140 1.10 -2.24 2.16
N PHE A 141 2.29 -2.04 1.60
CA PHE A 141 2.67 -2.58 0.29
C PHE A 141 2.50 -4.11 0.27
N ALA A 142 3.01 -4.80 1.29
CA ALA A 142 2.87 -6.25 1.42
C ALA A 142 1.39 -6.67 1.54
N THR A 143 0.60 -5.89 2.29
CA THR A 143 -0.85 -6.07 2.41
C THR A 143 -1.53 -6.01 1.04
N GLY A 144 -1.24 -5.00 0.23
CA GLY A 144 -1.81 -4.85 -1.12
C GLY A 144 -1.44 -5.98 -2.08
N SER A 145 -0.17 -6.38 -2.10
CA SER A 145 0.40 -7.35 -3.05
C SER A 145 0.11 -8.82 -2.71
N LEU A 146 0.01 -9.16 -1.43
CA LEU A 146 -0.12 -10.53 -0.95
C LEU A 146 -1.59 -10.93 -0.69
N PHE A 147 -2.54 -10.13 -1.18
CA PHE A 147 -3.96 -10.46 -1.10
C PHE A 147 -4.26 -11.84 -1.73
N GLN A 148 -5.11 -12.64 -1.08
CA GLN A 148 -5.44 -14.03 -1.45
C GLN A 148 -4.26 -15.02 -1.49
N ASN A 149 -3.05 -14.62 -1.08
CA ASN A 149 -1.95 -15.58 -0.93
C ASN A 149 -2.14 -16.43 0.33
N HIS A 150 -1.33 -17.50 0.41
CA HIS A 150 -1.22 -18.31 1.61
C HIS A 150 -0.52 -17.53 2.73
N LYS A 151 -0.93 -17.79 3.98
CA LYS A 151 -0.37 -17.11 5.17
C LYS A 151 1.15 -17.28 5.30
N HIS A 152 1.68 -18.46 4.94
CA HIS A 152 3.12 -18.72 5.02
C HIS A 152 3.91 -17.84 4.03
N ILE A 153 3.46 -17.73 2.77
CA ILE A 153 4.04 -16.84 1.75
C ILE A 153 3.93 -15.39 2.21
N ALA A 154 2.74 -15.01 2.71
CA ALA A 154 2.49 -13.67 3.19
C ALA A 154 3.52 -13.27 4.25
N ARG A 155 3.78 -14.13 5.24
CA ARG A 155 4.77 -13.87 6.31
C ARG A 155 6.15 -13.51 5.75
N TYR A 156 6.66 -14.27 4.77
CA TYR A 156 7.95 -13.96 4.15
C TYR A 156 7.90 -12.62 3.41
N GLY A 157 6.83 -12.36 2.67
CA GLY A 157 6.63 -11.08 1.99
C GLY A 157 6.61 -9.88 2.95
N PHE A 158 5.93 -9.99 4.10
CA PHE A 158 5.95 -8.95 5.13
C PHE A 158 7.35 -8.72 5.71
N ILE A 159 8.14 -9.78 5.95
CA ILE A 159 9.52 -9.67 6.46
C ILE A 159 10.43 -8.98 5.43
N ILE A 160 10.38 -9.43 4.18
CA ILE A 160 11.18 -8.87 3.07
C ILE A 160 10.83 -7.39 2.90
N GLN A 161 9.55 -7.06 2.90
CA GLN A 161 9.11 -5.68 2.70
C GLN A 161 9.40 -4.78 3.89
N GLY A 162 9.27 -5.29 5.12
CA GLY A 162 9.71 -4.58 6.32
C GLY A 162 11.21 -4.27 6.26
N THR A 163 12.03 -5.26 5.90
CA THR A 163 13.49 -5.09 5.74
C THR A 163 13.80 -4.08 4.64
N SER A 164 13.16 -4.20 3.48
CA SER A 164 13.32 -3.25 2.38
C SER A 164 12.99 -1.84 2.82
N SER A 165 11.93 -1.64 3.61
CA SER A 165 11.50 -0.30 4.05
C SER A 165 12.49 0.34 5.01
N ILE A 166 13.11 -0.45 5.89
CA ILE A 166 14.19 0.02 6.77
C ILE A 166 15.39 0.45 5.94
N ILE A 167 15.83 -0.37 4.98
CA ILE A 167 16.95 -0.06 4.09
C ILE A 167 16.65 1.23 3.30
N THR A 168 15.47 1.30 2.70
CA THR A 168 14.99 2.44 1.92
C THR A 168 14.96 3.72 2.77
N PHE A 169 14.50 3.65 4.02
CA PHE A 169 14.53 4.80 4.93
C PHE A 169 15.96 5.36 5.13
N PHE A 170 16.94 4.48 5.36
CA PHE A 170 18.33 4.93 5.53
C PHE A 170 18.94 5.45 4.23
N LEU A 171 18.59 4.86 3.08
CA LEU A 171 19.00 5.39 1.77
C LEU A 171 18.41 6.77 1.49
N PHE A 172 17.14 7.00 1.83
CA PHE A 172 16.47 8.29 1.64
C PHE A 172 17.09 9.38 2.50
N LYS A 173 17.45 9.04 3.74
CA LYS A 173 18.16 9.96 4.63
C LYS A 173 19.55 10.36 4.10
N ALA A 174 20.15 9.56 3.23
CA ALA A 174 21.49 9.77 2.73
C ALA A 174 21.57 10.58 1.41
N SER A 175 20.47 10.79 0.69
CA SER A 175 20.51 11.43 -0.64
C SER A 175 19.27 12.25 -0.98
N ASP A 176 19.44 13.58 -1.02
CA ASP A 176 18.40 14.52 -1.47
C ASP A 176 18.08 14.37 -2.96
N ASP A 177 19.06 14.02 -3.79
CA ASP A 177 18.84 13.82 -5.23
C ASP A 177 17.91 12.64 -5.53
N MET A 178 17.96 11.59 -4.69
CA MET A 178 16.99 10.50 -4.77
C MET A 178 15.57 10.98 -4.43
N LEU A 179 15.42 11.81 -3.41
CA LEU A 179 14.13 12.38 -3.04
C LEU A 179 13.56 13.28 -4.15
N LYS A 180 14.41 14.07 -4.81
CA LYS A 180 14.03 14.88 -5.98
C LYS A 180 13.57 14.01 -7.15
N LEU A 181 14.30 12.93 -7.44
CA LEU A 181 13.92 11.98 -8.49
C LEU A 181 12.57 11.31 -8.20
N PHE A 182 12.32 10.96 -6.94
CA PHE A 182 11.05 10.38 -6.53
C PHE A 182 9.88 11.36 -6.62
N ALA A 183 10.11 12.63 -6.30
CA ALA A 183 9.12 13.70 -6.48
C ALA A 183 8.74 13.85 -7.96
N VAL A 184 9.72 13.96 -8.87
CA VAL A 184 9.43 14.13 -10.31
C VAL A 184 8.77 12.89 -10.93
N CYS A 185 9.05 11.69 -10.41
CA CYS A 185 8.48 10.45 -10.90
C CYS A 185 7.17 10.04 -10.22
N ARG A 186 6.68 10.83 -9.25
CA ARG A 186 5.52 10.50 -8.40
C ARG A 186 5.64 9.10 -7.77
N PHE A 187 6.85 8.78 -7.31
CA PHE A 187 7.20 7.45 -6.82
C PHE A 187 6.31 7.01 -5.66
N PHE A 188 6.10 7.87 -4.67
CA PHE A 188 5.31 7.58 -3.48
C PHE A 188 3.82 7.38 -3.76
N GLU A 189 3.34 7.72 -4.96
CA GLU A 189 1.98 7.40 -5.37
C GLU A 189 1.95 5.99 -5.99
N ILE A 190 2.85 5.76 -6.95
CA ILE A 190 2.96 4.50 -7.69
C ILE A 190 3.33 3.34 -6.75
N TYR A 191 4.29 3.57 -5.84
CA TYR A 191 4.81 2.57 -4.91
C TYR A 191 3.70 1.98 -4.03
N PHE A 192 2.69 2.77 -3.67
CA PHE A 192 1.60 2.33 -2.80
C PHE A 192 0.42 1.77 -3.57
N ILE A 193 0.21 2.21 -4.81
CA ILE A 193 -0.94 1.81 -5.63
C ILE A 193 -0.68 0.50 -6.39
N VAL A 194 0.49 0.35 -7.00
CA VAL A 194 0.83 -0.82 -7.84
C VAL A 194 0.72 -2.16 -7.12
N PRO A 195 1.10 -2.31 -5.83
CA PRO A 195 0.93 -3.57 -5.10
C PRO A 195 -0.51 -4.09 -5.13
N HIS A 196 -1.49 -3.20 -5.01
CA HIS A 196 -2.90 -3.57 -5.05
C HIS A 196 -3.34 -4.07 -6.42
N TYR A 197 -2.68 -3.67 -7.50
CA TYR A 197 -2.92 -4.24 -8.83
C TYR A 197 -2.52 -5.71 -8.85
N THR A 198 -1.31 -6.00 -8.37
CA THR A 198 -0.79 -7.37 -8.29
C THR A 198 -1.71 -8.25 -7.45
N GLY A 199 -2.09 -7.79 -6.25
CA GLY A 199 -3.01 -8.55 -5.39
C GLY A 199 -4.39 -8.75 -6.00
N PHE A 200 -4.94 -7.72 -6.66
CA PHE A 200 -6.23 -7.79 -7.33
C PHE A 200 -6.21 -8.82 -8.46
N PHE A 201 -5.30 -8.69 -9.42
CA PHE A 201 -5.23 -9.60 -10.57
C PHE A 201 -4.92 -11.03 -10.14
N TYR A 202 -4.05 -11.22 -9.14
CA TYR A 202 -3.77 -12.54 -8.59
C TYR A 202 -5.01 -13.16 -7.93
N GLY A 203 -5.73 -12.40 -7.09
CA GLY A 203 -6.97 -12.86 -6.48
C GLY A 203 -8.02 -13.25 -7.51
N ARG A 204 -8.17 -12.45 -8.58
CA ARG A 204 -9.06 -12.78 -9.71
C ARG A 204 -8.61 -14.02 -10.47
N TYR A 205 -7.32 -14.18 -10.71
CA TYR A 205 -6.76 -15.36 -11.35
C TYR A 205 -7.02 -16.64 -10.55
N ILE A 206 -6.93 -16.61 -9.21
CA ILE A 206 -7.27 -17.76 -8.37
C ILE A 206 -8.76 -18.13 -8.52
N ILE A 207 -9.65 -17.14 -8.46
CA ILE A 207 -11.10 -17.37 -8.62
C ILE A 207 -11.38 -18.00 -9.99
N TYR A 208 -10.80 -17.43 -11.04
CA TYR A 208 -10.87 -17.95 -12.39
C TYR A 208 -10.39 -19.41 -12.45
N LYS A 209 -9.21 -19.73 -11.90
CA LYS A 209 -8.65 -21.09 -11.91
C LYS A 209 -9.58 -22.09 -11.23
N LYS A 210 -10.20 -21.69 -10.12
CA LYS A 210 -11.17 -22.52 -9.39
C LYS A 210 -12.44 -22.78 -10.22
N ASN A 211 -12.95 -21.77 -10.92
CA ASN A 211 -14.13 -21.89 -11.78
C ASN A 211 -13.82 -22.68 -13.07
N ALA A 212 -12.65 -22.47 -13.66
CA ALA A 212 -12.22 -23.11 -14.91
C ALA A 212 -12.05 -24.63 -14.80
N ASN A 213 -11.83 -25.14 -13.58
CA ASN A 213 -11.83 -26.59 -13.31
C ASN A 213 -13.22 -27.23 -13.53
N THR A 214 -14.29 -26.44 -13.53
CA THR A 214 -15.66 -26.92 -13.78
C THR A 214 -16.11 -26.71 -15.23
N ASN A 215 -15.60 -25.67 -15.90
CA ASN A 215 -15.89 -25.41 -17.31
C ASN A 215 -14.79 -24.49 -17.86
N LYS A 216 -14.07 -24.85 -18.93
CA LYS A 216 -12.98 -24.02 -19.47
C LYS A 216 -13.55 -22.91 -20.37
N PRO A 217 -13.59 -21.64 -19.94
CA PRO A 217 -14.05 -20.57 -20.80
C PRO A 217 -12.97 -20.23 -21.86
N GLY A 218 -13.39 -19.66 -22.98
CA GLY A 218 -12.45 -19.13 -23.98
C GLY A 218 -11.58 -17.98 -23.44
N LEU A 219 -10.47 -17.70 -24.12
CA LEU A 219 -9.44 -16.74 -23.69
C LEU A 219 -9.98 -15.33 -23.40
N ILE A 220 -10.91 -14.83 -24.21
CA ILE A 220 -11.54 -13.51 -24.00
C ILE A 220 -12.35 -13.50 -22.71
N ASN A 221 -13.09 -14.57 -22.41
CA ASN A 221 -13.89 -14.67 -21.19
C ASN A 221 -12.99 -14.74 -19.96
N ALA A 222 -11.89 -15.49 -20.05
CA ALA A 222 -10.88 -15.54 -18.99
C ALA A 222 -10.29 -14.14 -18.72
N PHE A 223 -9.91 -13.42 -19.78
CA PHE A 223 -9.40 -12.06 -19.65
C PHE A 223 -10.40 -11.12 -18.98
N LEU A 224 -11.65 -11.09 -19.46
CA LEU A 224 -12.72 -10.23 -18.91
C LEU A 224 -13.05 -10.53 -17.45
N GLU A 225 -12.92 -11.79 -17.03
CA GLU A 225 -13.04 -12.18 -15.62
C GLU A 225 -11.83 -11.69 -14.82
N ILE A 226 -10.60 -11.89 -15.30
CA ILE A 226 -9.37 -11.46 -14.57
C ILE A 226 -9.31 -9.94 -14.41
N VAL A 227 -9.68 -9.17 -15.43
CA VAL A 227 -9.64 -7.69 -15.35
C VAL A 227 -10.85 -7.07 -14.64
N GLY A 228 -11.79 -7.88 -14.14
CA GLY A 228 -12.90 -7.40 -13.31
C GLY A 228 -14.11 -6.85 -14.09
N VAL A 229 -14.17 -7.02 -15.41
CA VAL A 229 -15.33 -6.62 -16.21
C VAL A 229 -16.56 -7.46 -15.84
N ARG A 230 -16.37 -8.77 -15.67
CA ARG A 230 -17.45 -9.66 -15.22
C ARG A 230 -17.50 -9.76 -13.69
N PRO A 231 -18.68 -9.73 -13.08
CA PRO A 231 -18.81 -10.01 -11.67
C PRO A 231 -18.40 -11.45 -11.37
N THR A 232 -17.64 -11.66 -10.31
CA THR A 232 -17.44 -13.01 -9.75
C THR A 232 -18.46 -13.25 -8.64
N GLN A 233 -18.91 -14.50 -8.48
CA GLN A 233 -19.73 -14.83 -7.31
C GLN A 233 -19.00 -14.44 -6.02
N PRO A 234 -19.73 -13.92 -5.02
CA PRO A 234 -19.14 -13.56 -3.74
C PRO A 234 -18.60 -14.82 -3.09
N GLN A 235 -17.29 -14.98 -3.10
CA GLN A 235 -16.65 -15.89 -2.16
C GLN A 235 -16.60 -15.13 -0.84
N LEU A 236 -17.17 -15.70 0.23
CA LEU A 236 -16.88 -15.29 1.60
C LEU A 236 -15.37 -15.48 1.81
N ALA A 237 -14.61 -14.48 1.39
CA ALA A 237 -13.18 -14.55 1.30
C ALA A 237 -12.61 -14.07 2.62
N ASN A 238 -11.79 -14.90 3.25
CA ASN A 238 -10.81 -14.38 4.18
C ASN A 238 -9.75 -13.59 3.39
N TYR A 239 -9.10 -12.63 4.04
CA TYR A 239 -8.05 -11.81 3.41
C TYR A 239 -6.92 -12.67 2.82
N PHE A 240 -6.57 -13.74 3.52
CA PHE A 240 -5.66 -14.79 3.07
C PHE A 240 -6.44 -16.06 2.75
N SER A 241 -5.94 -16.84 1.79
CA SER A 241 -6.51 -18.14 1.48
C SER A 241 -6.36 -19.09 2.67
N THR A 242 -7.42 -19.82 3.00
CA THR A 242 -7.43 -20.89 4.01
C THR A 242 -7.17 -22.26 3.44
N THR A 243 -6.89 -22.38 2.13
CA THR A 243 -6.53 -23.67 1.52
C THR A 243 -5.09 -24.05 1.87
N ASP A 244 -4.83 -24.29 3.15
CA ASP A 244 -3.82 -25.26 3.57
C ASP A 244 -4.53 -26.62 3.54
N LYS A 245 -4.81 -27.15 2.35
CA LYS A 245 -4.94 -28.60 2.25
C LYS A 245 -3.52 -29.11 2.35
N LYS A 246 -3.25 -29.85 3.43
CA LYS A 246 -2.09 -30.74 3.55
C LYS A 246 -2.05 -31.63 2.32
N ASP A 247 -1.23 -31.27 1.35
CA ASP A 247 -0.62 -32.22 0.44
C ASP A 247 0.80 -32.46 0.99
N GLU A 248 0.85 -33.13 2.15
CA GLU A 248 1.99 -33.94 2.62
C GLU A 248 1.49 -35.39 2.69
#